data_AF-A0A667ZJJ4-F1
#
_entry.id   AF-A0A667ZJJ4-F1
#
_cell.length_a   1.000
_cell.length_b   1.000
_cell.length_c   1.000
_cell.angle_alpha   90.00
_cell.angle_beta   90.00
_cell.angle_gamma   90.00
#
_symmetry.space_group_name_H-M   'P 1'
#
loop_
_entity.id
_entity.type
_entity.pdbx_description
1 polymer ?
#
loop_
_entity_poly.entity_id
_entity_poly.type
_entity_poly.pdbx_seq_one_letter_code
_entity_poly.pdbx_strand_id
1 'polypeptide(L)'
;MEDETPPNPRELTQNPLKKIWVPCKNGLPEKHISQRKVCMTNCPTLIVTVGLPARGKTYISKKLTRYLNWIGVPTREFNVGQYRREYVKIYKSFEFFRPDNEEGLKIRQQCASAALNDVRQYLTDEGGQVAVFDATNTTRERRETIIQFAEQNGFKVFFVESVGSLLKLGSPDYTNCNTEEAVEDFMKRIKCYENSYETLDESLDRDLSYIKIMDVGRRFLVNRVLDHIQSRIVYYLMNIHITPRSIYLCRHGESELNVKGRIGGDSGLSARGKEFARFLGQFIQEQGISDLKVWTSQMKRTIQTAEALNVPYEQWKVLNEIDAGVCEEMMYEEIQENYPLEFALRDQDKYRYRYPKGESYEDLVQRLEPVIMELERQENVLVICHQAVMRCLLAYFLDKTAGHAFVTVPCA
;
A
#
# COMPACT_ATOMS: atom_id res chain seq x y z
N MET A 1 -52.81 -9.87 -20.47
CA MET A 1 -51.55 -10.15 -21.19
C MET A 1 -50.96 -8.79 -21.49
N GLU A 2 -50.22 -8.24 -20.52
CA GLU A 2 -49.42 -7.05 -20.77
C GLU A 2 -48.22 -7.49 -21.60
N ASP A 3 -48.04 -6.80 -22.71
CA ASP A 3 -47.02 -7.03 -23.71
C ASP A 3 -45.67 -6.55 -23.14
N GLU A 4 -44.98 -7.41 -22.40
CA GLU A 4 -43.61 -7.15 -21.97
C GLU A 4 -42.66 -7.38 -23.16
N THR A 5 -42.65 -6.42 -24.10
CA THR A 5 -41.53 -6.31 -25.05
C THR A 5 -40.24 -6.10 -24.25
N PRO A 6 -39.21 -6.95 -24.42
CA PRO A 6 -37.97 -6.79 -23.68
C PRO A 6 -37.32 -5.44 -24.02
N PRO A 7 -36.73 -4.74 -23.04
CA PRO A 7 -36.14 -3.42 -23.28
C PRO A 7 -35.00 -3.52 -24.30
N ASN A 8 -35.01 -2.62 -25.29
CA ASN A 8 -33.95 -2.55 -26.30
C ASN A 8 -32.57 -2.43 -25.64
N PRO A 9 -31.54 -3.14 -26.17
CA PRO A 9 -30.17 -3.01 -25.69
C PRO A 9 -29.71 -1.55 -25.72
N ARG A 10 -29.04 -1.10 -24.64
CA ARG A 10 -28.53 0.28 -24.55
C ARG A 10 -27.29 0.45 -25.43
N GLU A 11 -27.22 1.54 -26.16
CA GLU A 11 -26.00 1.99 -26.83
C GLU A 11 -24.92 2.37 -25.80
N LEU A 12 -23.66 2.22 -26.18
CA LEU A 12 -22.50 2.52 -25.33
C LEU A 12 -21.69 3.68 -25.91
N THR A 13 -21.12 4.48 -25.02
CA THR A 13 -20.11 5.49 -25.32
C THR A 13 -18.87 5.22 -24.47
N GLN A 14 -17.72 5.68 -24.93
CA GLN A 14 -16.47 5.48 -24.20
C GLN A 14 -16.14 6.73 -23.38
N ASN A 15 -15.84 6.57 -22.09
CA ASN A 15 -15.34 7.65 -21.26
C ASN A 15 -14.02 8.18 -21.85
N PRO A 16 -13.91 9.49 -22.14
CA PRO A 16 -12.76 10.04 -22.83
C PRO A 16 -11.46 9.96 -22.02
N LEU A 17 -11.51 10.02 -20.68
CA LEU A 17 -10.32 9.97 -19.84
C LEU A 17 -9.81 8.53 -19.65
N LYS A 18 -10.68 7.64 -19.15
CA LYS A 18 -10.33 6.26 -18.77
C LYS A 18 -10.45 5.26 -19.91
N LYS A 19 -11.06 5.64 -21.04
CA LYS A 19 -11.34 4.76 -22.17
C LYS A 19 -12.20 3.53 -21.79
N ILE A 20 -13.13 3.69 -20.83
CA ILE A 20 -14.05 2.65 -20.37
C ILE A 20 -15.42 2.83 -21.05
N TRP A 21 -15.99 1.74 -21.57
CA TRP A 21 -17.34 1.75 -22.14
C TRP A 21 -18.41 1.91 -21.06
N VAL A 22 -19.29 2.89 -21.24
CA VAL A 22 -20.42 3.18 -20.37
C VAL A 22 -21.70 3.35 -21.20
N PRO A 23 -22.89 3.04 -20.66
CA PRO A 23 -24.14 3.26 -21.39
C PRO A 23 -24.36 4.74 -21.74
N CYS A 24 -24.85 5.02 -22.96
CA CYS A 24 -25.22 6.36 -23.40
C CYS A 24 -26.33 6.93 -22.50
N LYS A 25 -26.20 8.21 -22.11
CA LYS A 25 -27.13 8.85 -21.16
C LYS A 25 -28.46 9.32 -21.77
N ASN A 26 -28.62 9.39 -23.11
CA ASN A 26 -29.84 9.68 -23.90
C ASN A 26 -30.95 10.54 -23.23
N GLY A 27 -30.60 11.58 -22.45
CA GLY A 27 -31.57 12.41 -21.73
C GLY A 27 -32.40 11.69 -20.64
N LEU A 28 -32.09 10.43 -20.31
CA LEU A 28 -32.73 9.71 -19.22
C LEU A 28 -32.13 10.15 -17.89
N PRO A 29 -32.93 10.38 -16.82
CA PRO A 29 -32.40 10.72 -15.51
C PRO A 29 -31.41 9.65 -15.04
N GLU A 30 -30.45 10.01 -14.17
CA GLU A 30 -29.55 9.08 -13.47
C GLU A 30 -30.32 8.15 -12.52
N LYS A 31 -31.21 7.33 -13.06
CA LYS A 31 -31.89 6.25 -12.36
C LYS A 31 -31.38 4.95 -12.96
N HIS A 32 -30.40 4.34 -12.28
CA HIS A 32 -30.47 2.93 -11.84
C HIS A 32 -29.16 2.24 -11.45
N ILE A 33 -28.01 2.91 -11.37
CA ILE A 33 -26.78 2.26 -10.88
C ILE A 33 -26.14 2.97 -9.68
N SER A 34 -26.21 4.30 -9.59
CA SER A 34 -25.61 5.07 -8.47
C SER A 34 -26.43 5.05 -7.17
N GLN A 35 -27.71 4.67 -7.21
CA GLN A 35 -28.63 4.70 -6.06
C GLN A 35 -29.18 3.33 -5.63
N ARG A 36 -28.79 2.25 -6.29
CA ARG A 36 -29.01 0.93 -5.66
C ARG A 36 -27.99 0.86 -4.54
N LYS A 37 -28.44 0.85 -3.28
CA LYS A 37 -27.67 0.27 -2.17
C LYS A 37 -27.21 -1.08 -2.69
N VAL A 38 -25.95 -1.15 -3.10
CA VAL A 38 -25.36 -2.36 -3.65
C VAL A 38 -25.53 -3.42 -2.56
N CYS A 39 -25.99 -4.60 -2.94
CA CYS A 39 -25.95 -5.80 -2.11
C CYS A 39 -24.61 -5.85 -1.34
N MET A 40 -24.62 -6.29 -0.08
CA MET A 40 -23.55 -6.20 0.93
C MET A 40 -22.17 -6.86 0.59
N THR A 41 -21.72 -6.84 -0.66
CA THR A 41 -20.43 -7.39 -1.10
C THR A 41 -19.25 -6.52 -0.66
N ASN A 42 -19.42 -5.19 -0.57
CA ASN A 42 -18.34 -4.21 -0.29
C ASN A 42 -18.53 -3.46 1.04
N CYS A 43 -18.92 -4.15 2.11
CA CYS A 43 -18.93 -3.51 3.44
C CYS A 43 -17.50 -3.08 3.82
N PRO A 44 -17.29 -1.86 4.36
CA PRO A 44 -15.98 -1.43 4.84
C PRO A 44 -15.40 -2.37 5.90
N THR A 45 -14.09 -2.46 5.97
CA THR A 45 -13.38 -3.37 6.89
C THR A 45 -12.64 -2.60 7.98
N LEU A 46 -12.90 -2.95 9.24
CA LEU A 46 -12.13 -2.52 10.40
C LEU A 46 -11.07 -3.58 10.72
N ILE A 47 -9.81 -3.25 10.45
CA ILE A 47 -8.66 -4.05 10.84
C ILE A 47 -8.30 -3.69 12.28
N VAL A 48 -8.20 -4.68 13.16
CA VAL A 48 -7.91 -4.47 14.58
C VAL A 48 -6.57 -5.13 14.92
N THR A 49 -5.56 -4.34 15.27
CA THR A 49 -4.28 -4.92 15.71
C THR A 49 -4.39 -5.47 17.13
N VAL A 50 -3.74 -6.60 17.39
CA VAL A 50 -3.75 -7.28 18.70
C VAL A 50 -2.33 -7.64 19.09
N GLY A 51 -1.99 -7.43 20.36
CA GLY A 51 -0.75 -7.92 20.95
C GLY A 51 -0.07 -6.91 21.87
N LEU A 52 0.92 -7.39 22.61
CA LEU A 52 1.69 -6.59 23.57
C LEU A 52 2.42 -5.40 22.91
N PRO A 53 2.80 -4.37 23.67
CA PRO A 53 3.67 -3.30 23.17
C PRO A 53 4.96 -3.85 22.50
N ALA A 54 5.51 -3.09 21.55
CA ALA A 54 6.68 -3.43 20.72
C ALA A 54 6.60 -4.68 19.82
N ARG A 55 5.46 -5.35 19.70
CA ARG A 55 5.27 -6.48 18.77
C ARG A 55 5.13 -6.09 17.28
N GLY A 56 5.59 -4.91 16.87
CA GLY A 56 5.55 -4.48 15.46
C GLY A 56 4.17 -4.07 14.91
N LYS A 57 3.13 -3.93 15.75
CA LYS A 57 1.78 -3.54 15.32
C LYS A 57 1.75 -2.26 14.48
N THR A 58 2.30 -1.16 14.99
CA THR A 58 2.37 0.11 14.24
C THR A 58 3.17 -0.01 12.93
N TYR A 59 4.19 -0.86 12.89
CA TYR A 59 4.93 -1.12 11.64
C TYR A 59 4.02 -1.82 10.62
N ILE A 60 3.30 -2.86 11.06
CA ILE A 60 2.33 -3.58 10.24
C ILE A 60 1.22 -2.63 9.77
N SER A 61 0.64 -1.84 10.67
CA SER A 61 -0.43 -0.88 10.37
C SER A 61 -0.01 0.10 9.27
N LYS A 62 1.19 0.68 9.39
CA LYS A 62 1.71 1.63 8.40
C LYS A 62 2.01 0.97 7.05
N LYS A 63 2.72 -0.16 7.05
CA LYS A 63 3.02 -0.88 5.80
C LYS A 63 1.75 -1.33 5.09
N LEU A 64 0.80 -1.88 5.84
CA LEU A 64 -0.47 -2.34 5.29
C LEU A 64 -1.30 -1.18 4.73
N THR A 65 -1.40 -0.08 5.47
CA THR A 65 -2.09 1.14 5.00
C THR A 65 -1.46 1.67 3.71
N ARG A 66 -0.13 1.71 3.64
CA ARG A 66 0.60 2.14 2.44
C ARG A 66 0.35 1.23 1.24
N TYR A 67 0.43 -0.09 1.44
CA TYR A 67 0.14 -1.07 0.39
C TYR A 67 -1.30 -0.95 -0.12
N LEU A 68 -2.29 -0.95 0.78
CA LEU A 68 -3.70 -0.85 0.42
C LEU A 68 -4.03 0.45 -0.32
N ASN A 69 -3.49 1.60 0.13
CA ASN A 69 -3.67 2.84 -0.61
C ASN A 69 -3.01 2.82 -1.99
N TRP A 70 -1.79 2.24 -2.10
CA TRP A 70 -1.07 2.18 -3.37
C TRP A 70 -1.82 1.38 -4.42
N ILE A 71 -2.46 0.25 -4.05
CA ILE A 71 -3.29 -0.56 -4.95
C ILE A 71 -4.69 0.04 -5.22
N GLY A 72 -5.02 1.20 -4.64
CA GLY A 72 -6.29 1.89 -4.84
C GLY A 72 -7.40 1.56 -3.85
N VAL A 73 -7.09 0.98 -2.69
CA VAL A 73 -8.05 0.74 -1.59
C VAL A 73 -7.88 1.83 -0.51
N PRO A 74 -8.80 2.82 -0.43
CA PRO A 74 -8.71 3.92 0.54
C PRO A 74 -8.62 3.39 1.97
N THR A 75 -7.46 3.60 2.59
CA THR A 75 -7.14 3.05 3.90
C THR A 75 -6.56 4.12 4.83
N ARG A 76 -6.94 4.12 6.11
CA ARG A 76 -6.40 5.04 7.12
C ARG A 76 -6.05 4.33 8.43
N GLU A 77 -4.91 4.69 9.02
CA GLU A 77 -4.49 4.24 10.35
C GLU A 77 -5.08 5.15 11.44
N PHE A 78 -5.60 4.55 12.51
CA PHE A 78 -6.09 5.20 13.73
C PHE A 78 -5.28 4.68 14.92
N ASN A 79 -4.18 5.38 15.24
CA ASN A 79 -3.26 4.99 16.31
C ASN A 79 -3.76 5.51 17.66
N VAL A 80 -4.34 4.64 18.51
CA VAL A 80 -4.87 5.06 19.83
C VAL A 80 -3.79 5.66 20.73
N GLY A 81 -2.52 5.26 20.53
CA GLY A 81 -1.37 5.86 21.19
C GLY A 81 -1.20 7.35 20.88
N GLN A 82 -1.54 7.79 19.66
CA GLN A 82 -1.51 9.20 19.26
C GLN A 82 -2.62 10.01 19.95
N TYR A 83 -3.86 9.53 19.94
CA TYR A 83 -4.97 10.15 20.67
C TYR A 83 -4.61 10.35 22.15
N ARG A 84 -4.00 9.34 22.78
CA ARG A 84 -3.52 9.43 24.17
C ARG A 84 -2.42 10.47 24.36
N ARG A 85 -1.45 10.57 23.44
CA ARG A 85 -0.40 11.62 23.50
C ARG A 85 -0.99 13.02 23.35
N GLU A 86 -1.96 13.18 22.45
CA GLU A 86 -2.62 14.47 22.22
C GLU A 86 -3.48 14.91 23.42
N TYR A 87 -4.09 13.95 24.13
CA TYR A 87 -4.88 14.22 25.33
C TYR A 87 -4.02 14.49 26.57
N VAL A 88 -3.05 13.62 26.87
CA VAL A 88 -2.24 13.68 28.10
C VAL A 88 -1.08 14.70 27.99
N LYS A 89 -0.66 15.03 26.76
CA LYS A 89 0.48 15.93 26.40
C LYS A 89 1.86 15.44 26.85
N ILE A 90 2.03 15.09 28.13
CA ILE A 90 3.31 14.71 28.72
C ILE A 90 3.22 13.28 29.26
N TYR A 91 4.03 12.38 28.69
CA TYR A 91 4.22 11.05 29.26
C TYR A 91 5.19 11.13 30.44
N LYS A 92 4.79 10.55 31.59
CA LYS A 92 5.63 10.49 32.80
C LYS A 92 6.33 9.13 32.94
N SER A 93 5.55 8.06 33.07
CA SER A 93 6.06 6.72 33.33
C SER A 93 5.03 5.63 33.02
N PHE A 94 5.47 4.38 33.11
CA PHE A 94 4.66 3.18 32.94
C PHE A 94 3.48 3.09 33.92
N GLU A 95 3.49 3.85 35.02
CA GLU A 95 2.44 3.87 36.04
C GLU A 95 1.07 4.25 35.46
N PHE A 96 1.06 5.05 34.38
CA PHE A 96 -0.14 5.37 33.61
C PHE A 96 -0.84 4.12 33.04
N PHE A 97 -0.09 3.04 32.79
CA PHE A 97 -0.60 1.82 32.17
C PHE A 97 -0.93 0.71 33.17
N ARG A 98 -0.74 0.94 34.47
CA ARG A 98 -1.03 -0.10 35.45
C ARG A 98 -2.53 -0.46 35.45
N PRO A 99 -2.89 -1.73 35.66
CA PRO A 99 -4.29 -2.15 35.73
C PRO A 99 -5.09 -1.50 36.86
N ASP A 100 -4.44 -1.18 37.98
CA ASP A 100 -5.03 -0.54 39.17
C ASP A 100 -5.15 0.99 39.04
N ASN A 101 -4.65 1.58 37.95
CA ASN A 101 -4.80 3.00 37.67
C ASN A 101 -6.15 3.28 36.98
N GLU A 102 -7.20 3.50 37.78
CA GLU A 102 -8.56 3.76 37.29
C GLU A 102 -8.64 4.99 36.37
N GLU A 103 -7.94 6.07 36.72
CA GLU A 103 -7.90 7.29 35.90
C GLU A 103 -7.23 7.04 34.55
N GLY A 104 -6.06 6.38 34.56
CA GLY A 104 -5.34 5.99 33.36
C GLY A 104 -6.13 5.01 32.48
N LEU A 105 -6.89 4.09 33.08
CA LEU A 105 -7.81 3.21 32.36
C LEU A 105 -8.94 4.00 31.69
N LYS A 106 -9.59 4.92 32.42
CA LYS A 106 -10.66 5.78 31.91
C LYS A 106 -10.19 6.64 30.74
N ILE A 107 -9.02 7.27 30.86
CA ILE A 107 -8.43 8.07 29.77
C ILE A 107 -8.15 7.19 28.53
N ARG A 108 -7.59 5.99 28.71
CA ARG A 108 -7.33 5.07 27.59
C ARG A 108 -8.62 4.59 26.91
N GLN A 109 -9.70 4.36 27.68
CA GLN A 109 -11.02 4.04 27.12
C GLN A 109 -11.60 5.21 26.33
N GLN A 110 -11.48 6.45 26.83
CA GLN A 110 -11.90 7.65 26.11
C GLN A 110 -11.12 7.84 24.81
N CYS A 111 -9.80 7.68 24.82
CA CYS A 111 -8.97 7.78 23.61
C CYS A 111 -9.35 6.74 22.55
N ALA A 112 -9.62 5.51 22.98
CA ALA A 112 -10.09 4.46 22.06
C ALA A 112 -11.48 4.77 21.49
N SER A 113 -12.39 5.31 22.30
CA SER A 113 -13.73 5.72 21.85
C SER A 113 -13.66 6.87 20.86
N ALA A 114 -12.80 7.86 21.10
CA ALA A 114 -12.55 8.95 20.16
C ALA A 114 -12.01 8.42 18.82
N ALA A 115 -11.03 7.52 18.85
CA ALA A 115 -10.51 6.88 17.65
C ALA A 115 -11.58 6.06 16.90
N LEU A 116 -12.46 5.34 17.59
CA LEU A 116 -13.58 4.61 16.95
C LEU A 116 -14.61 5.56 16.32
N ASN A 117 -14.87 6.72 16.92
CA ASN A 117 -15.75 7.73 16.30
C ASN A 117 -15.17 8.25 14.98
N ASP A 118 -13.85 8.49 14.94
CA ASP A 118 -13.16 8.90 13.71
C ASP A 118 -13.12 7.77 12.68
N VAL A 119 -12.98 6.51 13.11
CA VAL A 119 -13.14 5.32 12.25
C VAL A 119 -14.52 5.32 11.60
N ARG A 120 -15.59 5.54 12.39
CA ARG A 120 -16.95 5.59 11.86
C ARG A 120 -17.06 6.67 10.79
N GLN A 121 -16.70 7.90 11.12
CA GLN A 121 -16.75 9.03 10.19
C GLN A 121 -15.99 8.74 8.89
N TYR A 122 -14.79 8.17 9.00
CA TYR A 122 -13.98 7.84 7.83
C TYR A 122 -14.64 6.78 6.92
N LEU A 123 -15.16 5.71 7.51
CA LEU A 123 -15.76 4.59 6.75
C LEU A 123 -17.18 4.88 6.26
N THR A 124 -17.93 5.77 6.91
CA THR A 124 -19.31 6.11 6.49
C THR A 124 -19.39 7.35 5.63
N ASP A 125 -18.63 8.40 5.95
CA ASP A 125 -18.85 9.75 5.43
C ASP A 125 -17.74 10.20 4.46
N GLU A 126 -16.49 9.75 4.69
CA GLU A 126 -15.32 10.19 3.90
C GLU A 126 -14.97 9.24 2.74
N GLY A 127 -15.75 8.18 2.53
CA GLY A 127 -15.53 7.20 1.46
C GLY A 127 -14.37 6.23 1.71
N GLY A 128 -13.92 6.09 2.96
CA GLY A 128 -12.93 5.09 3.36
C GLY A 128 -13.44 3.66 3.19
N GLN A 129 -12.55 2.75 2.79
CA GLN A 129 -12.89 1.32 2.64
C GLN A 129 -12.30 0.45 3.74
N VAL A 130 -11.12 0.82 4.26
CA VAL A 130 -10.44 0.07 5.32
C VAL A 130 -9.94 1.02 6.40
N ALA A 131 -10.23 0.73 7.67
CA ALA A 131 -9.66 1.44 8.80
C ALA A 131 -8.76 0.50 9.59
N VAL A 132 -7.54 0.92 9.90
CA VAL A 132 -6.60 0.15 10.74
C VAL A 132 -6.60 0.76 12.15
N PHE A 133 -7.28 0.10 13.07
CA PHE A 133 -7.33 0.47 14.48
C PHE A 133 -6.11 -0.06 15.22
N ASP A 134 -5.07 0.79 15.36
CA ASP A 134 -3.80 0.41 15.97
C ASP A 134 -3.79 0.65 17.49
N ALA A 135 -3.94 -0.44 18.25
CA ALA A 135 -3.87 -0.46 19.71
C ALA A 135 -3.41 -1.84 20.21
N THR A 136 -3.30 -2.02 21.53
CA THR A 136 -2.92 -3.34 22.09
C THR A 136 -4.04 -4.37 21.98
N ASN A 137 -5.29 -3.96 22.25
CA ASN A 137 -6.50 -4.80 22.18
C ASN A 137 -6.31 -6.21 22.79
N THR A 138 -5.58 -6.28 23.89
CA THR A 138 -5.08 -7.52 24.50
C THR A 138 -6.14 -8.30 25.27
N THR A 139 -7.26 -7.68 25.67
CA THR A 139 -8.35 -8.36 26.39
C THR A 139 -9.49 -8.73 25.45
N ARG A 140 -10.20 -9.82 25.75
CA ARG A 140 -11.41 -10.21 25.01
C ARG A 140 -12.53 -9.19 25.16
N GLU A 141 -12.73 -8.65 26.35
CA GLU A 141 -13.73 -7.61 26.62
C GLU A 141 -13.55 -6.41 25.67
N ARG A 142 -12.30 -5.96 25.46
CA ARG A 142 -12.02 -4.86 24.52
C ARG A 142 -12.36 -5.24 23.08
N ARG A 143 -12.01 -6.46 22.66
CA ARG A 143 -12.29 -6.93 21.30
C ARG A 143 -13.79 -7.06 21.06
N GLU A 144 -14.53 -7.55 22.05
CA GLU A 144 -16.00 -7.62 22.03
C GLU A 144 -16.64 -6.23 21.88
N THR A 145 -16.18 -5.21 22.62
CA THR A 145 -16.66 -3.82 22.41
C THR A 145 -16.43 -3.34 20.97
N ILE A 146 -15.29 -3.69 20.36
CA ILE A 146 -14.96 -3.29 18.99
C ILE A 146 -15.83 -4.05 17.97
N ILE A 147 -16.10 -5.34 18.21
CA ILE A 147 -17.00 -6.15 17.37
C ILE A 147 -18.41 -5.56 17.41
N GLN A 148 -18.94 -5.27 18.59
CA GLN A 148 -20.27 -4.64 18.74
C GLN A 148 -20.34 -3.28 18.04
N PHE A 149 -19.29 -2.47 18.18
CA PHE A 149 -19.18 -1.21 17.43
C PHE A 149 -19.22 -1.44 15.91
N ALA A 150 -18.48 -2.42 15.40
CA ALA A 150 -18.46 -2.73 13.97
C ALA A 150 -19.81 -3.24 13.47
N GLU A 151 -20.47 -4.13 14.20
CA GLU A 151 -21.80 -4.65 13.88
C GLU A 151 -22.85 -3.54 13.80
N GLN A 152 -22.87 -2.63 14.78
CA GLN A 152 -23.80 -1.50 14.83
C GLN A 152 -23.64 -0.55 13.64
N ASN A 153 -22.45 -0.49 13.04
CA ASN A 153 -22.15 0.38 11.91
C ASN A 153 -22.06 -0.37 10.56
N GLY A 154 -22.28 -1.69 10.55
CA GLY A 154 -22.24 -2.51 9.34
C GLY A 154 -20.83 -2.72 8.77
N PHE A 155 -19.79 -2.72 9.62
CA PHE A 155 -18.40 -2.97 9.23
C PHE A 155 -18.03 -4.44 9.42
N LYS A 156 -17.18 -4.97 8.54
CA LYS A 156 -16.51 -6.25 8.75
C LYS A 156 -15.34 -6.05 9.72
N VAL A 157 -15.00 -7.06 10.51
CA VAL A 157 -13.82 -7.03 11.40
C VAL A 157 -12.79 -8.04 10.95
N PHE A 158 -11.52 -7.64 10.91
CA PHE A 158 -10.39 -8.55 10.66
C PHE A 158 -9.28 -8.30 11.67
N PHE A 159 -8.96 -9.27 12.53
CA PHE A 159 -7.92 -9.10 13.53
C PHE A 159 -6.54 -9.47 12.98
N VAL A 160 -5.53 -8.66 13.33
CA VAL A 160 -4.12 -8.92 13.04
C VAL A 160 -3.36 -8.99 14.35
N GLU A 161 -3.11 -10.19 14.84
CA GLU A 161 -2.36 -10.41 16.06
C GLU A 161 -0.88 -10.64 15.77
N SER A 162 0.00 -9.98 16.52
CA SER A 162 1.45 -10.21 16.46
C SER A 162 1.99 -10.73 17.80
N VAL A 163 2.53 -11.94 17.78
CA VAL A 163 3.08 -12.67 18.93
C VAL A 163 4.55 -13.00 18.68
N GLY A 164 5.41 -12.84 19.69
CA GLY A 164 6.84 -13.18 19.60
C GLY A 164 7.75 -12.02 20.00
N SER A 165 9.07 -12.19 19.93
CA SER A 165 10.04 -11.19 20.37
C SER A 165 10.25 -10.07 19.35
N LEU A 166 9.90 -8.83 19.70
CA LEU A 166 10.36 -7.62 18.99
C LEU A 166 10.42 -6.45 19.97
N LEU A 167 11.56 -5.73 19.98
CA LEU A 167 11.78 -4.51 20.77
C LEU A 167 12.45 -3.47 19.86
N LYS A 168 11.73 -2.39 19.55
CA LYS A 168 12.29 -1.19 18.92
C LYS A 168 11.96 0.02 19.78
N LEU A 169 12.99 0.73 20.22
CA LEU A 169 12.93 1.81 21.23
C LEU A 169 12.65 3.22 20.66
N GLY A 170 12.21 3.32 19.40
CA GLY A 170 11.96 4.61 18.72
C GLY A 170 10.58 5.23 19.00
N SER A 171 10.09 5.19 20.24
CA SER A 171 8.77 5.75 20.58
C SER A 171 8.86 7.25 20.93
N PRO A 172 7.93 8.09 20.41
CA PRO A 172 7.84 9.50 20.79
C PRO A 172 7.58 9.74 22.29
N ASP A 173 7.13 8.71 23.02
CA ASP A 173 6.90 8.81 24.46
C ASP A 173 8.22 9.04 25.25
N TYR A 174 9.39 8.76 24.66
CA TYR A 174 10.70 8.80 25.34
C TYR A 174 11.69 9.82 24.76
N THR A 175 11.22 10.84 24.02
CA THR A 175 12.13 11.82 23.36
C THR A 175 13.05 12.57 24.31
N ASN A 176 12.64 12.70 25.59
CA ASN A 176 13.38 13.44 26.62
C ASN A 176 14.03 12.52 27.66
N CYS A 177 14.02 11.19 27.44
CA CYS A 177 14.60 10.21 28.34
C CYS A 177 15.91 9.68 27.76
N ASN A 178 16.86 9.30 28.61
CA ASN A 178 18.02 8.55 28.14
C ASN A 178 17.58 7.13 27.73
N THR A 179 18.40 6.48 26.89
CA THR A 179 18.07 5.18 26.29
C THR A 179 17.82 4.10 27.35
N GLU A 180 18.61 4.07 28.43
CA GLU A 180 18.52 3.05 29.47
C GLU A 180 17.22 3.17 30.28
N GLU A 181 16.88 4.37 30.74
CA GLU A 181 15.62 4.66 31.44
C GLU A 181 14.40 4.37 30.56
N ALA A 182 14.48 4.73 29.27
CA ALA A 182 13.43 4.45 28.31
C ALA A 182 13.21 2.94 28.13
N VAL A 183 14.29 2.15 28.07
CA VAL A 183 14.20 0.68 28.02
C VAL A 183 13.54 0.14 29.28
N GLU A 184 13.99 0.60 30.46
CA GLU A 184 13.50 0.09 31.74
C GLU A 184 12.01 0.40 31.93
N ASP A 185 11.59 1.65 31.70
CA ASP A 185 10.19 2.07 31.76
C ASP A 185 9.33 1.27 30.76
N PHE A 186 9.83 1.10 29.53
CA PHE A 186 9.10 0.38 28.50
C PHE A 186 8.93 -1.12 28.82
N MET A 187 9.94 -1.75 29.42
CA MET A 187 9.84 -3.13 29.90
C MET A 187 8.81 -3.26 31.03
N LYS A 188 8.76 -2.30 31.98
CA LYS A 188 7.73 -2.26 33.03
C LYS A 188 6.34 -2.05 32.43
N ARG A 189 6.21 -1.19 31.41
CA ARG A 189 4.98 -0.99 30.66
C ARG A 189 4.49 -2.27 29.99
N ILE A 190 5.37 -3.08 29.38
CA ILE A 190 4.98 -4.37 28.80
C ILE A 190 4.38 -5.29 29.88
N LYS A 191 5.02 -5.39 31.03
CA LYS A 191 4.56 -6.21 32.17
C LYS A 191 3.15 -5.83 32.64
N CYS A 192 2.76 -4.55 32.56
CA CYS A 192 1.40 -4.12 32.88
C CYS A 192 0.33 -4.78 32.00
N TYR A 193 0.66 -5.14 30.75
CA TYR A 193 -0.28 -5.78 29.82
C TYR A 193 -0.22 -7.31 29.89
N GLU A 194 0.92 -7.90 30.25
CA GLU A 194 1.12 -9.37 30.27
C GLU A 194 0.08 -10.09 31.15
N ASN A 195 -0.23 -9.53 32.33
CA ASN A 195 -1.17 -10.16 33.28
C ASN A 195 -2.62 -10.24 32.77
N SER A 196 -2.98 -9.46 31.75
CA SER A 196 -4.34 -9.39 31.20
C SER A 196 -4.39 -9.76 29.72
N TYR A 197 -3.30 -10.29 29.17
CA TYR A 197 -3.24 -10.59 27.75
C TYR A 197 -3.89 -11.93 27.44
N GLU A 198 -5.03 -11.86 26.75
CA GLU A 198 -5.77 -12.99 26.21
C GLU A 198 -5.56 -13.04 24.69
N THR A 199 -4.64 -13.90 24.23
CA THR A 199 -4.34 -14.07 22.80
C THR A 199 -5.56 -14.56 22.03
N LEU A 200 -5.60 -14.33 20.71
CA LEU A 200 -6.59 -15.00 19.85
C LEU A 200 -6.37 -16.52 19.89
N ASP A 201 -7.46 -17.26 20.11
CA ASP A 201 -7.48 -18.69 20.35
C ASP A 201 -8.40 -19.42 19.35
N GLU A 202 -7.94 -20.55 18.80
CA GLU A 202 -8.66 -21.29 17.77
C GLU A 202 -10.03 -21.83 18.22
N SER A 203 -10.17 -22.14 19.51
CA SER A 203 -11.39 -22.73 20.06
C SER A 203 -12.38 -21.67 20.52
N LEU A 204 -11.88 -20.63 21.18
CA LEU A 204 -12.70 -19.59 21.81
C LEU A 204 -13.04 -18.46 20.82
N ASP A 205 -12.16 -18.17 19.87
CA ASP A 205 -12.32 -17.15 18.85
C ASP A 205 -12.59 -17.76 17.45
N ARG A 206 -13.08 -19.01 17.40
CA ARG A 206 -13.29 -19.82 16.18
C ARG A 206 -14.13 -19.13 15.10
N ASP A 207 -15.04 -18.26 15.52
CA ASP A 207 -15.99 -17.59 14.64
C ASP A 207 -15.45 -16.26 14.09
N LEU A 208 -14.33 -15.77 14.61
CA LEU A 208 -13.69 -14.50 14.21
C LEU A 208 -12.78 -14.66 13.00
N SER A 209 -12.68 -13.63 12.17
CA SER A 209 -11.74 -13.55 11.06
C SER A 209 -10.42 -12.94 11.53
N TYR A 210 -9.32 -13.68 11.44
CA TYR A 210 -8.03 -13.18 11.90
C TYR A 210 -6.82 -13.83 11.24
N ILE A 211 -5.69 -13.14 11.36
CA ILE A 211 -4.35 -13.67 11.16
C ILE A 211 -3.52 -13.45 12.42
N LYS A 212 -2.86 -14.50 12.88
CA LYS A 212 -1.90 -14.49 13.99
C LYS A 212 -0.51 -14.72 13.43
N ILE A 213 0.33 -13.70 13.53
CA ILE A 213 1.71 -13.67 13.08
C ILE A 213 2.60 -14.03 14.27
N MET A 214 3.35 -15.11 14.14
CA MET A 214 4.18 -15.66 15.22
C MET A 214 5.65 -15.59 14.86
N ASP A 215 6.47 -15.23 15.85
CA ASP A 215 7.93 -15.22 15.77
C ASP A 215 8.45 -14.40 14.58
N VAL A 216 7.91 -13.18 14.40
CA VAL A 216 8.31 -12.24 13.35
C VAL A 216 8.07 -12.81 11.93
N GLY A 217 6.92 -13.46 11.74
CA GLY A 217 6.51 -13.97 10.44
C GLY A 217 7.08 -15.35 10.08
N ARG A 218 7.65 -16.08 11.05
CA ARG A 218 8.07 -17.48 10.83
C ARG A 218 6.89 -18.43 10.71
N ARG A 219 5.80 -18.15 11.42
CA ARG A 219 4.57 -18.95 11.40
C ARG A 219 3.35 -18.05 11.37
N PHE A 220 2.32 -18.51 10.69
CA PHE A 220 1.04 -17.82 10.57
C PHE A 220 -0.07 -18.79 10.92
N LEU A 221 -1.10 -18.29 11.57
CA LEU A 221 -2.38 -18.97 11.73
C LEU A 221 -3.45 -18.04 11.19
N VAL A 222 -4.21 -18.52 10.22
CA VAL A 222 -5.26 -17.74 9.54
C VAL A 222 -6.60 -18.43 9.78
N ASN A 223 -7.59 -17.67 10.25
CA ASN A 223 -8.94 -18.18 10.50
C ASN A 223 -9.97 -17.35 9.74
N ARG A 224 -10.94 -18.04 9.12
CA ARG A 224 -12.15 -17.48 8.48
C ARG A 224 -11.93 -16.21 7.64
N VAL A 225 -11.16 -16.31 6.55
CA VAL A 225 -11.06 -15.23 5.55
C VAL A 225 -12.41 -15.06 4.83
N LEU A 226 -13.03 -13.88 4.94
CA LEU A 226 -14.39 -13.62 4.44
C LEU A 226 -14.44 -13.06 3.02
N ASP A 227 -13.40 -12.36 2.58
CA ASP A 227 -13.38 -11.69 1.29
C ASP A 227 -11.98 -11.50 0.69
N HIS A 228 -11.95 -10.93 -0.52
CA HIS A 228 -10.73 -10.70 -1.28
C HIS A 228 -9.78 -9.69 -0.61
N ILE A 229 -10.29 -8.70 0.14
CA ILE A 229 -9.45 -7.73 0.85
C ILE A 229 -8.71 -8.43 1.97
N GLN A 230 -9.40 -9.23 2.78
CA GLN A 230 -8.79 -10.05 3.83
C GLN A 230 -7.76 -11.04 3.25
N SER A 231 -8.08 -11.71 2.13
CA SER A 231 -7.14 -12.61 1.46
C SER A 231 -5.87 -11.89 1.00
N ARG A 232 -5.99 -10.67 0.46
CA ARG A 232 -4.84 -9.85 0.05
C ARG A 232 -4.01 -9.36 1.23
N ILE A 233 -4.67 -8.99 2.33
CA ILE A 233 -3.99 -8.64 3.58
C ILE A 233 -3.16 -9.83 4.08
N VAL A 234 -3.73 -11.03 4.14
CA VAL A 234 -3.02 -12.26 4.53
C VAL A 234 -1.82 -12.49 3.61
N TYR A 235 -2.02 -12.44 2.30
CA TYR A 235 -0.95 -12.63 1.32
C TYR A 235 0.18 -11.60 1.50
N TYR A 236 -0.15 -10.32 1.68
CA TYR A 236 0.84 -9.27 1.92
C TYR A 236 1.64 -9.52 3.21
N LEU A 237 0.95 -9.81 4.32
CA LEU A 237 1.58 -10.03 5.63
C LEU A 237 2.50 -11.25 5.65
N MET A 238 2.22 -12.26 4.81
CA MET A 238 3.07 -13.44 4.64
C MET A 238 4.36 -13.16 3.83
N ASN A 239 4.42 -12.07 3.07
CA ASN A 239 5.57 -11.74 2.21
C ASN A 239 6.47 -10.64 2.78
N ILE A 240 6.02 -9.85 3.76
CA ILE A 240 6.86 -8.82 4.37
C ILE A 240 7.81 -9.42 5.43
N HIS A 241 8.99 -8.81 5.58
CA HIS A 241 9.92 -9.10 6.66
C HIS A 241 10.63 -7.83 7.15
N ILE A 242 11.31 -7.93 8.29
CA ILE A 242 11.98 -6.80 8.95
C ILE A 242 13.51 -6.78 8.78
N THR A 243 14.08 -7.77 8.10
CA THR A 243 15.52 -7.85 7.85
C THR A 243 15.98 -6.57 7.15
N PRO A 244 16.99 -5.86 7.70
CA PRO A 244 17.59 -4.72 7.02
C PRO A 244 18.11 -5.11 5.64
N ARG A 245 17.84 -4.28 4.64
CA ARG A 245 18.17 -4.55 3.23
C ARG A 245 18.16 -3.26 2.42
N SER A 246 18.73 -3.32 1.22
CA SER A 246 18.79 -2.19 0.29
C SER A 246 18.07 -2.50 -1.02
N ILE A 247 17.18 -1.61 -1.44
CA ILE A 247 16.54 -1.65 -2.76
C ILE A 247 17.08 -0.48 -3.58
N TYR A 248 17.72 -0.80 -4.71
CA TYR A 248 18.24 0.17 -5.66
C TYR A 248 17.27 0.24 -6.84
N LEU A 249 16.86 1.46 -7.20
CA LEU A 249 16.01 1.72 -8.35
C LEU A 249 16.76 2.66 -9.30
N CYS A 250 16.88 2.26 -10.56
CA CYS A 250 17.36 3.15 -11.61
C CYS A 250 16.59 2.92 -12.91
N ARG A 251 16.71 3.89 -13.82
CA ARG A 251 16.26 3.71 -15.20
C ARG A 251 17.35 2.99 -15.99
N HIS A 252 16.97 2.46 -17.15
CA HIS A 252 17.95 2.19 -18.20
C HIS A 252 18.81 3.44 -18.49
N GLY A 253 20.04 3.23 -18.99
CA GLY A 253 20.84 4.34 -19.54
C GLY A 253 20.12 5.02 -20.70
N GLU A 254 20.49 6.25 -21.03
CA GLU A 254 19.90 7.00 -22.16
C GLU A 254 19.79 6.13 -23.44
N SER A 255 18.61 6.12 -24.06
CA SER A 255 18.33 5.39 -25.30
C SER A 255 18.26 6.31 -26.53
N GLU A 256 18.35 5.74 -27.73
CA GLU A 256 18.25 6.49 -28.98
C GLU A 256 16.91 7.24 -29.12
N LEU A 257 15.80 6.68 -28.62
CA LEU A 257 14.51 7.40 -28.60
C LEU A 257 14.50 8.54 -27.59
N ASN A 258 15.24 8.44 -26.46
CA ASN A 258 15.36 9.57 -25.53
C ASN A 258 16.11 10.74 -26.16
N VAL A 259 17.19 10.47 -26.90
CA VAL A 259 17.94 11.50 -27.64
C VAL A 259 17.03 12.23 -28.63
N LYS A 260 16.08 11.51 -29.24
CA LYS A 260 15.09 12.06 -30.17
C LYS A 260 13.85 12.64 -29.50
N GLY A 261 13.73 12.61 -28.17
CA GLY A 261 12.55 13.09 -27.46
C GLY A 261 11.28 12.24 -27.66
N ARG A 262 11.41 11.01 -28.15
CA ARG A 262 10.28 10.11 -28.44
C ARG A 262 9.95 9.21 -27.25
N ILE A 263 8.66 8.97 -27.01
CA ILE A 263 8.16 8.10 -25.93
C ILE A 263 7.99 6.65 -26.40
N GLY A 264 7.97 5.70 -25.47
CA GLY A 264 7.71 4.29 -25.79
C GLY A 264 8.85 3.61 -26.58
N GLY A 265 8.48 2.69 -27.47
CA GLY A 265 9.35 1.93 -28.36
C GLY A 265 10.32 0.98 -27.64
N ASP A 266 11.19 0.35 -28.44
CA ASP A 266 12.21 -0.60 -27.94
C ASP A 266 13.62 -0.32 -28.47
N SER A 267 13.99 0.96 -28.55
CA SER A 267 15.35 1.33 -28.97
C SER A 267 16.42 0.92 -27.95
N GLY A 268 17.64 0.69 -28.44
CA GLY A 268 18.82 0.41 -27.61
C GLY A 268 19.43 1.68 -26.99
N LEU A 269 20.50 1.48 -26.22
CA LEU A 269 21.26 2.54 -25.56
C LEU A 269 22.02 3.43 -26.55
N SER A 270 22.03 4.74 -26.26
CA SER A 270 22.93 5.72 -26.89
C SER A 270 24.38 5.51 -26.44
N ALA A 271 25.31 6.29 -27.01
CA ALA A 271 26.71 6.30 -26.54
C ALA A 271 26.80 6.63 -25.04
N ARG A 272 26.09 7.67 -24.58
CA ARG A 272 26.04 8.04 -23.15
C ARG A 272 25.34 6.99 -22.30
N GLY A 273 24.29 6.34 -22.81
CA GLY A 273 23.62 5.25 -22.11
C GLY A 273 24.55 4.06 -21.82
N LYS A 274 25.46 3.74 -22.75
CA LYS A 274 26.49 2.70 -22.55
C LYS A 274 27.53 3.13 -21.51
N GLU A 275 27.93 4.41 -21.50
CA GLU A 275 28.81 4.94 -20.46
C GLU A 275 28.17 4.86 -19.06
N PHE A 276 26.89 5.25 -18.95
CA PHE A 276 26.11 5.09 -17.73
C PHE A 276 26.10 3.63 -17.25
N ALA A 277 25.81 2.68 -18.15
CA ALA A 277 25.75 1.26 -17.80
C ALA A 277 27.10 0.76 -17.23
N ARG A 278 28.22 1.22 -17.79
CA ARG A 278 29.57 0.92 -17.27
C ARG A 278 29.79 1.50 -15.87
N PHE A 279 29.41 2.76 -15.65
CA PHE A 279 29.53 3.39 -14.33
C PHE A 279 28.59 2.78 -13.29
N LEU A 280 27.39 2.35 -13.69
CA LEU A 280 26.48 1.60 -12.81
C LEU A 280 27.10 0.27 -12.38
N GLY A 281 27.73 -0.46 -13.31
CA GLY A 281 28.47 -1.68 -12.99
C GLY A 281 29.58 -1.44 -11.97
N GLN A 282 30.37 -0.39 -12.17
CA GLN A 282 31.41 0.02 -11.21
C GLN A 282 30.82 0.38 -9.85
N PHE A 283 29.78 1.21 -9.82
CA PHE A 283 29.11 1.63 -8.59
C PHE A 283 28.61 0.43 -7.78
N ILE A 284 27.92 -0.51 -8.43
CA ILE A 284 27.38 -1.71 -7.77
C ILE A 284 28.50 -2.60 -7.22
N GLN A 285 29.60 -2.77 -7.94
CA GLN A 285 30.78 -3.50 -7.44
C GLN A 285 31.39 -2.81 -6.22
N GLU A 286 31.52 -1.48 -6.24
CA GLU A 286 32.05 -0.69 -5.12
C GLU A 286 31.17 -0.75 -3.86
N GLN A 287 29.85 -0.97 -4.01
CA GLN A 287 28.97 -1.15 -2.85
C GLN A 287 29.23 -2.46 -2.09
N GLY A 288 29.89 -3.46 -2.69
CA GLY A 288 30.21 -4.73 -2.02
C GLY A 288 28.99 -5.51 -1.53
N ILE A 289 27.87 -5.43 -2.24
CA ILE A 289 26.58 -6.01 -1.80
C ILE A 289 26.58 -7.52 -2.03
N SER A 290 26.43 -8.30 -0.97
CA SER A 290 26.22 -9.75 -1.07
C SER A 290 24.83 -10.09 -1.60
N ASP A 291 24.75 -11.14 -2.42
CA ASP A 291 23.51 -11.72 -2.94
C ASP A 291 22.56 -10.72 -3.64
N LEU A 292 23.13 -9.72 -4.32
CA LEU A 292 22.35 -8.74 -5.07
C LEU A 292 21.59 -9.42 -6.22
N LYS A 293 20.26 -9.28 -6.21
CA LYS A 293 19.41 -9.67 -7.34
C LYS A 293 19.24 -8.49 -8.28
N VAL A 294 19.32 -8.75 -9.59
CA VAL A 294 19.12 -7.71 -10.61
C VAL A 294 17.89 -8.04 -11.44
N TRP A 295 16.96 -7.10 -11.53
CA TRP A 295 15.75 -7.23 -12.33
C TRP A 295 15.71 -6.17 -13.43
N THR A 296 15.25 -6.60 -14.60
CA THR A 296 15.08 -5.73 -15.77
C THR A 296 13.67 -5.87 -16.33
N SER A 297 13.25 -4.89 -17.14
CA SER A 297 12.15 -5.13 -18.08
C SER A 297 12.58 -6.04 -19.24
N GLN A 298 11.66 -6.41 -20.11
CA GLN A 298 11.97 -7.12 -21.35
C GLN A 298 12.43 -6.20 -22.50
N MET A 299 12.52 -4.88 -22.26
CA MET A 299 12.95 -3.91 -23.26
C MET A 299 14.47 -3.84 -23.38
N LYS A 300 14.97 -3.73 -24.61
CA LYS A 300 16.38 -3.81 -25.00
C LYS A 300 17.28 -2.90 -24.15
N ARG A 301 16.84 -1.67 -23.90
CA ARG A 301 17.60 -0.67 -23.12
C ARG A 301 17.85 -1.07 -21.66
N THR A 302 16.90 -1.71 -20.97
CA THR A 302 17.13 -2.17 -19.59
C THR A 302 18.06 -3.38 -19.57
N ILE A 303 17.89 -4.28 -20.54
CA ILE A 303 18.72 -5.47 -20.70
C ILE A 303 20.18 -5.08 -21.00
N GLN A 304 20.41 -4.21 -22.00
CA GLN A 304 21.75 -3.70 -22.32
C GLN A 304 22.42 -2.97 -21.15
N THR A 305 21.63 -2.31 -20.29
CA THR A 305 22.17 -1.70 -19.07
C THR A 305 22.65 -2.76 -18.09
N ALA A 306 21.86 -3.82 -17.88
CA ALA A 306 22.19 -4.93 -16.98
C ALA A 306 23.37 -5.78 -17.47
N GLU A 307 23.50 -6.00 -18.78
CA GLU A 307 24.62 -6.73 -19.39
C GLU A 307 25.98 -6.12 -18.99
N ALA A 308 26.06 -4.79 -18.81
CA ALA A 308 27.29 -4.12 -18.39
C ALA A 308 27.72 -4.43 -16.95
N LEU A 309 26.85 -4.99 -16.11
CA LEU A 309 27.16 -5.36 -14.72
C LEU A 309 27.90 -6.70 -14.63
N ASN A 310 27.83 -7.55 -15.67
CA ASN A 310 28.38 -8.91 -15.67
C ASN A 310 27.87 -9.79 -14.52
N VAL A 311 26.59 -9.67 -14.17
CA VAL A 311 25.92 -10.50 -13.15
C VAL A 311 24.62 -11.10 -13.70
N PRO A 312 24.11 -12.21 -13.15
CA PRO A 312 22.80 -12.74 -13.53
C PRO A 312 21.69 -11.73 -13.27
N TYR A 313 20.73 -11.65 -14.18
CA TYR A 313 19.54 -10.81 -14.03
C TYR A 313 18.29 -11.54 -14.53
N GLU A 314 17.14 -11.14 -14.01
CA GLU A 314 15.83 -11.68 -14.40
C GLU A 314 15.02 -10.62 -15.17
N GLN A 315 14.38 -11.04 -16.26
CA GLN A 315 13.56 -10.15 -17.09
C GLN A 315 12.08 -10.30 -16.75
N TRP A 316 11.44 -9.19 -16.38
CA TRP A 316 10.05 -9.16 -15.97
C TRP A 316 9.24 -8.30 -16.95
N LYS A 317 8.31 -8.92 -17.70
CA LYS A 317 7.43 -8.19 -18.63
C LYS A 317 6.63 -7.08 -17.93
N VAL A 318 6.24 -7.33 -16.69
CA VAL A 318 5.52 -6.36 -15.84
C VAL A 318 6.36 -5.14 -15.46
N LEU A 319 7.67 -5.13 -15.72
CA LEU A 319 8.54 -3.95 -15.59
C LEU A 319 8.68 -3.15 -16.90
N ASN A 320 8.03 -3.54 -18.00
CA ASN A 320 8.04 -2.75 -19.24
C ASN A 320 7.44 -1.35 -19.01
N GLU A 321 7.92 -0.36 -19.76
CA GLU A 321 7.41 1.01 -19.67
C GLU A 321 5.90 1.06 -19.91
N ILE A 322 5.26 2.13 -19.42
CA ILE A 322 3.84 2.40 -19.73
C ILE A 322 3.59 2.37 -21.24
N ASP A 323 2.59 1.62 -21.66
CA ASP A 323 2.20 1.53 -23.07
C ASP A 323 1.45 2.79 -23.50
N ALA A 324 2.03 3.57 -24.42
CA ALA A 324 1.42 4.78 -24.96
C ALA A 324 0.42 4.50 -26.10
N GLY A 325 0.19 3.23 -26.44
CA GLY A 325 -0.78 2.78 -27.44
C GLY A 325 -0.53 3.40 -28.80
N VAL A 326 -1.53 4.13 -29.33
CA VAL A 326 -1.40 4.82 -30.63
C VAL A 326 -0.36 5.94 -30.64
N CYS A 327 0.15 6.36 -29.47
CA CYS A 327 1.16 7.41 -29.32
C CYS A 327 2.58 6.86 -29.12
N GLU A 328 2.79 5.54 -29.24
CA GLU A 328 4.13 4.94 -29.20
C GLU A 328 5.06 5.55 -30.27
N GLU A 329 6.32 5.72 -29.92
CA GLU A 329 7.38 6.31 -30.74
C GLU A 329 7.16 7.77 -31.18
N MET A 330 6.16 8.49 -30.64
CA MET A 330 5.93 9.90 -30.94
C MET A 330 6.69 10.84 -29.98
N MET A 331 6.99 12.05 -30.45
CA MET A 331 7.37 13.18 -29.58
C MET A 331 6.12 13.79 -28.94
N TYR A 332 6.27 14.51 -27.82
CA TYR A 332 5.12 15.15 -27.16
C TYR A 332 4.47 16.21 -28.04
N GLU A 333 5.27 16.92 -28.85
CA GLU A 333 4.82 17.90 -29.84
C GLU A 333 3.97 17.22 -30.92
N GLU A 334 4.42 16.07 -31.43
CA GLU A 334 3.67 15.27 -32.42
C GLU A 334 2.32 14.78 -31.83
N ILE A 335 2.27 14.45 -30.54
CA ILE A 335 1.02 14.07 -29.86
C ILE A 335 0.09 15.27 -29.72
N GLN A 336 0.63 16.44 -29.38
CA GLN A 336 -0.16 17.66 -29.26
C GLN A 336 -0.78 18.09 -30.60
N GLU A 337 -0.04 17.93 -31.70
CA GLU A 337 -0.52 18.25 -33.05
C GLU A 337 -1.55 17.24 -33.57
N ASN A 338 -1.26 15.93 -33.45
CA ASN A 338 -2.10 14.88 -34.02
C ASN A 338 -3.29 14.49 -33.12
N TYR A 339 -3.15 14.63 -31.80
CA TYR A 339 -4.16 14.24 -30.79
C TYR A 339 -4.32 15.32 -29.70
N PRO A 340 -4.72 16.55 -30.04
CA PRO A 340 -4.76 17.68 -29.11
C PRO A 340 -5.69 17.44 -27.90
N LEU A 341 -6.81 16.75 -28.11
CA LEU A 341 -7.74 16.39 -27.04
C LEU A 341 -7.10 15.40 -26.06
N GLU A 342 -6.40 14.38 -26.55
CA GLU A 342 -5.73 13.38 -25.72
C GLU A 342 -4.59 14.02 -24.90
N PHE A 343 -3.84 14.94 -25.52
CA PHE A 343 -2.82 15.72 -24.83
C PHE A 343 -3.41 16.53 -23.66
N ALA A 344 -4.52 17.24 -23.88
CA ALA A 344 -5.21 18.02 -22.85
C ALA A 344 -5.81 17.13 -21.73
N LEU A 345 -6.45 16.01 -22.08
CA LEU A 345 -7.03 15.07 -21.12
C LEU A 345 -5.95 14.47 -20.21
N ARG A 346 -4.78 14.16 -20.77
CA ARG A 346 -3.64 13.65 -20.01
C ARG A 346 -3.08 14.68 -19.04
N ASP A 347 -3.04 15.96 -19.42
CA ASP A 347 -2.58 17.02 -18.53
C ASP A 347 -3.57 17.25 -17.36
N GLN A 348 -4.87 17.11 -17.62
CA GLN A 348 -5.92 17.28 -16.63
C GLN A 348 -5.92 16.23 -15.51
N ASP A 349 -5.82 14.93 -15.84
CA ASP A 349 -5.68 13.85 -14.86
C ASP A 349 -4.71 12.79 -15.39
N LYS A 350 -3.42 13.08 -15.24
CA LYS A 350 -2.33 12.22 -15.71
C LYS A 350 -2.33 10.82 -15.09
N TYR A 351 -2.86 10.66 -13.87
CA TYR A 351 -2.87 9.37 -13.20
C TYR A 351 -3.91 8.43 -13.81
N ARG A 352 -5.13 8.94 -14.05
CA ARG A 352 -6.25 8.13 -14.58
C ARG A 352 -6.41 8.16 -16.09
N TYR A 353 -5.77 9.11 -16.76
CA TYR A 353 -5.75 9.14 -18.21
C TYR A 353 -5.15 7.85 -18.76
N ARG A 354 -5.90 7.19 -19.64
CA ARG A 354 -5.45 6.02 -20.40
C ARG A 354 -5.22 6.41 -21.85
N TYR A 355 -4.02 6.12 -22.36
CA TYR A 355 -3.73 6.27 -23.78
C TYR A 355 -4.67 5.42 -24.63
N PRO A 356 -5.12 5.87 -25.81
CA PRO A 356 -5.93 5.03 -26.69
C PRO A 356 -5.17 3.75 -27.07
N LYS A 357 -5.76 2.59 -26.77
CA LYS A 357 -5.14 1.26 -26.91
C LYS A 357 -3.85 1.07 -26.09
N GLY A 358 -3.63 1.88 -25.05
CA GLY A 358 -2.48 1.78 -24.15
C GLY A 358 -2.91 1.72 -22.68
N GLU A 359 -2.03 2.17 -21.80
CA GLU A 359 -2.16 2.11 -20.36
C GLU A 359 -2.33 3.50 -19.71
N SER A 360 -2.79 3.48 -18.46
CA SER A 360 -2.76 4.58 -17.50
C SER A 360 -1.75 4.27 -16.37
N TYR A 361 -1.46 5.24 -15.50
CA TYR A 361 -0.71 4.95 -14.27
C TYR A 361 -1.52 4.04 -13.32
N GLU A 362 -2.85 4.11 -13.34
CA GLU A 362 -3.74 3.20 -12.60
C GLU A 362 -3.56 1.75 -13.08
N ASP A 363 -3.47 1.51 -14.39
CA ASP A 363 -3.16 0.19 -14.96
C ASP A 363 -1.76 -0.30 -14.56
N LEU A 364 -0.78 0.62 -14.59
CA LEU A 364 0.60 0.32 -14.25
C LEU A 364 0.76 -0.12 -12.79
N VAL A 365 0.03 0.51 -11.85
CA VAL A 365 -0.01 0.11 -10.44
C VAL A 365 -0.53 -1.33 -10.29
N GLN A 366 -1.63 -1.67 -10.95
CA GLN A 366 -2.17 -3.05 -10.89
C GLN A 366 -1.18 -4.05 -11.47
N ARG A 367 -0.52 -3.71 -12.59
CA ARG A 367 0.50 -4.54 -13.25
C ARG A 367 1.76 -4.73 -12.38
N LEU A 368 2.14 -3.72 -11.60
CA LEU A 368 3.34 -3.74 -10.77
C LEU A 368 3.14 -4.36 -9.38
N GLU A 369 1.91 -4.68 -8.99
CA GLU A 369 1.65 -5.30 -7.70
C GLU A 369 2.50 -6.56 -7.44
N PRO A 370 2.62 -7.54 -8.37
CA PRO A 370 3.48 -8.71 -8.15
C PRO A 370 4.95 -8.34 -7.93
N VAL A 371 5.43 -7.25 -8.54
CA VAL A 371 6.80 -6.74 -8.31
C VAL A 371 6.95 -6.22 -6.89
N ILE A 372 5.97 -5.45 -6.39
CA ILE A 372 5.98 -4.97 -5.00
C ILE A 372 5.97 -6.13 -4.01
N MET A 373 5.16 -7.16 -4.26
CA MET A 373 5.13 -8.35 -3.39
C MET A 373 6.48 -9.05 -3.34
N GLU A 374 7.14 -9.19 -4.48
CA GLU A 374 8.45 -9.83 -4.53
C GLU A 374 9.54 -8.93 -3.90
N LEU A 375 9.51 -7.60 -4.10
CA LEU A 375 10.43 -6.67 -3.42
C LEU A 375 10.25 -6.68 -1.89
N GLU A 376 9.03 -6.92 -1.42
CA GLU A 376 8.75 -7.06 0.01
C GLU A 376 9.32 -8.35 0.60
N ARG A 377 9.51 -9.39 -0.23
CA ARG A 377 10.07 -10.70 0.12
C ARG A 377 11.59 -10.78 0.00
N GLN A 378 12.17 -10.03 -0.92
CA GLN A 378 13.61 -10.05 -1.21
C GLN A 378 14.42 -9.21 -0.23
N GLU A 379 15.72 -9.53 -0.14
CA GLU A 379 16.73 -8.70 0.52
C GLU A 379 17.28 -7.63 -0.44
N ASN A 380 18.51 -7.78 -0.93
CA ASN A 380 19.14 -6.77 -1.77
C ASN A 380 18.72 -6.92 -3.23
N VAL A 381 18.08 -5.87 -3.79
CA VAL A 381 17.58 -5.89 -5.18
C VAL A 381 17.95 -4.60 -5.89
N LEU A 382 18.45 -4.72 -7.13
CA LEU A 382 18.55 -3.64 -8.11
C LEU A 382 17.48 -3.83 -9.18
N VAL A 383 16.62 -2.83 -9.37
CA VAL A 383 15.62 -2.81 -10.44
C VAL A 383 16.01 -1.76 -11.48
N ILE A 384 16.33 -2.21 -12.70
CA ILE A 384 16.61 -1.37 -13.87
C ILE A 384 15.36 -1.31 -14.74
N CYS A 385 14.65 -0.18 -14.70
CA CYS A 385 13.34 -0.02 -15.32
C CYS A 385 13.22 1.29 -16.12
N HIS A 386 12.05 1.90 -16.11
CA HIS A 386 11.69 3.05 -16.95
C HIS A 386 11.06 4.17 -16.13
N GLN A 387 10.75 5.29 -16.77
CA GLN A 387 10.37 6.50 -16.05
C GLN A 387 9.00 6.35 -15.37
N ALA A 388 7.97 5.82 -16.04
CA ALA A 388 6.65 5.68 -15.41
C ALA A 388 6.66 4.56 -14.37
N VAL A 389 7.31 3.43 -14.68
CA VAL A 389 7.49 2.30 -13.76
C VAL A 389 8.19 2.72 -12.47
N MET A 390 9.33 3.41 -12.57
CA MET A 390 10.09 3.84 -11.40
C MET A 390 9.30 4.83 -10.53
N ARG A 391 8.49 5.70 -11.13
CA ARG A 391 7.57 6.58 -10.38
C ARG A 391 6.56 5.78 -9.56
N CYS A 392 5.95 4.74 -10.12
CA CYS A 392 5.01 3.88 -9.40
C CYS A 392 5.68 3.14 -8.23
N LEU A 393 6.88 2.57 -8.45
CA LEU A 393 7.63 1.89 -7.40
C LEU A 393 8.05 2.86 -6.28
N LEU A 394 8.55 4.05 -6.63
CA LEU A 394 8.90 5.09 -5.65
C LEU A 394 7.67 5.59 -4.89
N ALA A 395 6.52 5.73 -5.56
CA ALA A 395 5.28 6.13 -4.88
C ALA A 395 4.87 5.13 -3.79
N TYR A 396 5.08 3.82 -4.02
CA TYR A 396 4.89 2.80 -2.99
C TYR A 396 5.87 2.98 -1.83
N PHE A 397 7.18 3.03 -2.09
CA PHE A 397 8.17 3.06 -1.00
C PHE A 397 8.18 4.37 -0.20
N LEU A 398 7.87 5.50 -0.85
CA LEU A 398 7.87 6.84 -0.26
C LEU A 398 6.48 7.31 0.20
N ASP A 399 5.47 6.43 0.17
CA ASP A 399 4.09 6.70 0.60
C ASP A 399 3.51 7.97 -0.06
N LYS A 400 3.59 8.04 -1.39
CA LYS A 400 3.06 9.17 -2.19
C LYS A 400 1.68 8.82 -2.72
N THR A 401 0.75 9.78 -2.62
CA THR A 401 -0.61 9.62 -3.12
C THR A 401 -0.67 9.75 -4.65
N ALA A 402 -1.72 9.20 -5.26
CA ALA A 402 -1.95 9.21 -6.71
C ALA A 402 -1.95 10.62 -7.34
N GLY A 403 -2.24 11.67 -6.57
CA GLY A 403 -2.18 13.07 -7.03
C GLY A 403 -0.75 13.58 -7.29
N HIS A 404 0.27 12.89 -6.75
CA HIS A 404 1.68 13.21 -6.96
C HIS A 404 2.29 12.34 -8.08
N ALA A 405 1.71 12.38 -9.29
CA ALA A 405 2.30 11.79 -10.50
C ALA A 405 3.67 12.39 -10.91
N PHE A 406 4.26 13.19 -10.03
CA PHE A 406 5.43 14.04 -10.23
C PHE A 406 6.55 13.71 -9.25
N VAL A 407 6.73 12.46 -8.85
CA VAL A 407 8.04 12.06 -8.32
C VAL A 407 9.05 12.29 -9.44
N THR A 408 9.92 13.28 -9.25
CA THR A 408 10.97 13.62 -10.21
C THR A 408 11.95 12.46 -10.25
N VAL A 409 11.91 11.72 -11.35
CA VAL A 409 12.88 10.68 -11.69
C VAL A 409 13.68 11.24 -12.86
N PRO A 410 14.85 11.85 -12.62
CA PRO A 410 15.66 12.38 -13.71
C PRO A 410 16.05 11.26 -14.68
N CYS A 411 16.34 11.63 -15.93
CA CYS A 411 17.09 10.72 -16.80
C CYS A 411 18.48 10.54 -16.20
N ALA A 412 19.00 9.30 -16.26
CA ALA A 412 20.37 9.00 -15.90
C ALA A 412 21.30 9.33 -17.07
#